data_AF-A0A1R1Y7L4-F1
#
_entry.id   AF-A0A1R1Y7L4-F1
#
_cell.length_a   1.000
_cell.length_b   1.000
_cell.length_c   1.000
_cell.angle_alpha   90.00
_cell.angle_beta   90.00
_cell.angle_gamma   90.00
#
_symmetry.space_group_name_H-M   'P 1'
#
loop_
_entity.id
_entity.type
_entity.pdbx_description
1 polymer ?
#
loop_
_entity_poly.entity_id
_entity_poly.type
_entity_poly.pdbx_seq_one_letter_code
_entity_poly.pdbx_strand_id
1 'polypeptide(L)'
;MNNRKVCYNDIGKIIVNPKLVYVRNLDSLRINGQKSLFELLQDEGISSIFIYYYCSLGRFCTEFAIEESYSSQFASLILQITKKYNLSEIYALRVDFHFNQLYPNCYDFEQVKPLLPSKAKKILYKNSQSMLLYRMLLASHQAHNLTLKAFFFKNFIDFLPNIDFSQHPSIHKILKTKVITDDLILNFPYHDSLTELLKYDSALPKSHCTYTPLFLPHSNTDPNNLIPPSDIPSPTKLFKNSLSPTKPKNINSDGFKANTHHSYFKNNWSSITVEQINEIVPTPSNTRLIAYTDGAFVSQSPNKDFGITGIGIYFDPPLIPCIYQKVSFKKSSAYAELFSITTALQTLLKFFTKTKASSTPHPEITPNTANPNYSSKIKSSLISPYLNISQISEIWIVSDSRYAIDGINLNFPNWLSNSGKNKKGSRISNFAEFCKISSLSLSLQALNFSLYFQYLPSHSGILGNEAADLLARAATLS
;
A
#
# COMPACT_ATOMS: atom_id res chain seq x y z
N MET A 1 7.04 8.78 -4.22
CA MET A 1 6.20 7.85 -5.03
C MET A 1 6.60 7.94 -6.51
N ASN A 2 7.87 7.70 -6.86
CA ASN A 2 8.47 8.30 -8.06
C ASN A 2 8.47 7.34 -9.27
N ASN A 3 7.35 6.66 -9.53
CA ASN A 3 7.17 5.82 -10.72
C ASN A 3 5.70 5.59 -11.11
N ARG A 4 4.81 6.55 -10.81
CA ARG A 4 3.47 6.57 -11.41
C ARG A 4 3.63 6.88 -12.90
N LYS A 5 3.76 5.84 -13.73
CA LYS A 5 3.67 5.96 -15.19
C LYS A 5 2.26 6.45 -15.53
N VAL A 6 2.15 7.74 -15.82
CA VAL A 6 1.02 8.36 -16.52
C VAL A 6 1.35 8.30 -17.99
N CYS A 7 0.41 7.83 -18.81
CA CYS A 7 0.61 7.75 -20.26
C CYS A 7 -0.64 8.23 -20.99
N TYR A 8 -0.42 9.03 -22.03
CA TYR A 8 -1.43 9.53 -22.94
C TYR A 8 -1.30 8.82 -24.28
N ASN A 9 -2.43 8.62 -24.96
CA ASN A 9 -2.50 8.03 -26.29
C ASN A 9 -3.67 8.70 -27.02
N ASP A 10 -3.59 10.02 -27.15
CA ASP A 10 -4.63 10.93 -27.67
C ASP A 10 -4.13 11.82 -28.83
N ILE A 11 -2.81 11.94 -29.01
CA ILE A 11 -2.17 12.63 -30.14
C ILE A 11 -2.70 12.06 -31.46
N GLY A 12 -3.23 12.93 -32.33
CA GLY A 12 -3.76 12.55 -33.64
C GLY A 12 -5.04 11.72 -33.62
N LYS A 13 -5.60 11.37 -32.45
CA LYS A 13 -6.85 10.62 -32.35
C LYS A 13 -8.07 11.54 -32.31
N ILE A 14 -9.15 11.06 -32.93
CA ILE A 14 -10.51 11.51 -32.61
C ILE A 14 -10.88 10.89 -31.25
N ILE A 15 -11.23 11.73 -30.28
CA ILE A 15 -11.65 11.30 -28.95
C ILE A 15 -13.17 11.26 -28.92
N VAL A 16 -13.73 10.05 -28.83
CA VAL A 16 -15.18 9.81 -28.82
C VAL A 16 -15.59 9.43 -27.40
N ASN A 17 -16.65 10.04 -26.88
CA ASN A 17 -17.30 9.76 -25.59
C ASN A 17 -16.36 9.13 -24.53
N PRO A 18 -15.32 9.85 -24.08
CA PRO A 18 -14.35 9.33 -23.13
C PRO A 18 -15.03 9.02 -21.78
N LYS A 19 -14.55 7.96 -21.12
CA LYS A 19 -15.08 7.45 -19.84
C LYS A 19 -13.96 6.99 -18.92
N LEU A 20 -14.06 7.36 -17.64
CA LEU A 20 -13.13 6.87 -16.61
C LEU A 20 -13.53 5.45 -16.19
N VAL A 21 -12.54 4.55 -16.13
CA VAL A 21 -12.68 3.20 -15.60
C VAL A 21 -11.49 2.85 -14.73
N TYR A 22 -11.69 2.00 -13.73
CA TYR A 22 -10.68 1.64 -12.75
C TYR A 22 -10.40 0.15 -12.81
N VAL A 23 -9.15 -0.26 -12.67
CA VAL A 23 -8.76 -1.68 -12.69
C VAL A 23 -8.06 -2.03 -11.40
N ARG A 24 -8.62 -3.00 -10.67
CA ARG A 24 -7.99 -3.60 -9.48
C ARG A 24 -6.86 -4.54 -9.92
N ASN A 25 -5.82 -4.66 -9.12
CA ASN A 25 -4.70 -5.62 -9.28
C ASN A 25 -3.82 -5.45 -10.53
N LEU A 26 -4.09 -4.52 -11.46
CA LEU A 26 -3.35 -4.44 -12.74
C LEU A 26 -1.86 -4.09 -12.60
N ASP A 27 -1.47 -3.33 -11.58
CA ASP A 27 -0.05 -3.06 -11.30
C ASP A 27 0.75 -4.35 -10.96
N SER A 28 0.09 -5.46 -10.59
CA SER A 28 0.76 -6.74 -10.30
C SER A 28 1.32 -7.42 -11.55
N LEU A 29 0.75 -7.16 -12.74
CA LEU A 29 1.27 -7.66 -14.01
C LEU A 29 2.58 -6.99 -14.44
N ARG A 30 2.98 -5.88 -13.81
CA ARG A 30 4.18 -5.10 -14.19
C ARG A 30 5.48 -5.75 -13.66
N ILE A 31 5.61 -7.06 -13.85
CA ILE A 31 6.76 -7.87 -13.43
C ILE A 31 7.90 -7.67 -14.43
N ASN A 32 9.02 -7.12 -13.93
CA ASN A 32 10.22 -6.75 -14.68
C ASN A 32 9.98 -5.66 -15.74
N GLY A 33 10.78 -4.59 -15.68
CA GLY A 33 10.60 -3.38 -16.50
C GLY A 33 10.96 -3.50 -17.99
N GLN A 34 10.77 -4.67 -18.61
CA GLN A 34 11.10 -4.96 -20.01
C GLN A 34 10.02 -4.49 -21.00
N LYS A 35 8.76 -4.36 -20.55
CA LYS A 35 7.64 -3.86 -21.37
C LYS A 35 6.91 -2.69 -20.68
N SER A 36 6.25 -1.84 -21.47
CA SER A 36 5.27 -0.88 -20.96
C SER A 36 3.92 -1.57 -20.67
N LEU A 37 3.04 -0.91 -19.90
CA LEU A 37 1.69 -1.44 -19.71
C LEU A 37 0.89 -1.46 -21.02
N PHE A 38 1.17 -0.57 -21.99
CA PHE A 38 0.49 -0.62 -23.28
C PHE A 38 0.90 -1.84 -24.12
N GLU A 39 2.17 -2.25 -24.07
CA GLU A 39 2.61 -3.50 -24.72
C GLU A 39 2.00 -4.71 -24.02
N LEU A 40 2.02 -4.76 -22.68
CA LEU A 40 1.41 -5.86 -21.92
C LEU A 40 -0.10 -5.99 -22.17
N LEU A 41 -0.83 -4.87 -22.32
CA LEU A 41 -2.25 -4.91 -22.67
C LEU A 41 -2.45 -5.37 -24.13
N GLN A 42 -1.58 -4.99 -25.06
CA GLN A 42 -1.64 -5.44 -26.46
C GLN A 42 -1.29 -6.92 -26.63
N ASP A 43 -0.34 -7.46 -25.85
CA ASP A 43 -0.05 -8.91 -25.76
C ASP A 43 -1.29 -9.72 -25.33
N GLU A 44 -2.21 -9.08 -24.60
CA GLU A 44 -3.48 -9.63 -24.11
C GLU A 44 -4.68 -9.26 -25.00
N GLY A 45 -4.44 -8.76 -26.22
CA GLY A 45 -5.48 -8.42 -27.19
C GLY A 45 -6.29 -7.15 -26.86
N ILE A 46 -5.91 -6.39 -25.83
CA ILE A 46 -6.55 -5.12 -25.50
C ILE A 46 -6.01 -4.03 -26.45
N SER A 47 -6.86 -3.65 -27.41
CA SER A 47 -6.53 -2.61 -28.38
C SER A 47 -6.29 -1.27 -27.71
N SER A 48 -5.13 -0.67 -28.00
CA SER A 48 -4.72 0.63 -27.47
C SER A 48 -5.37 1.81 -28.20
N ILE A 49 -6.09 1.59 -29.32
CA ILE A 49 -6.78 2.66 -30.04
C ILE A 49 -7.88 3.30 -29.18
N PHE A 50 -8.65 2.48 -28.46
CA PHE A 50 -9.75 2.89 -27.59
C PHE A 50 -9.30 3.35 -26.19
N ILE A 51 -7.99 3.36 -25.91
CA ILE A 51 -7.44 3.87 -24.66
C ILE A 51 -6.76 5.22 -24.94
N TYR A 52 -7.19 6.25 -24.22
CA TYR A 52 -6.70 7.62 -24.38
C TYR A 52 -5.74 8.02 -23.25
N TYR A 53 -5.88 7.42 -22.07
CA TYR A 53 -5.09 7.70 -20.87
C TYR A 53 -4.97 6.46 -19.96
N TYR A 54 -3.86 6.34 -19.23
CA TYR A 54 -3.86 5.61 -17.95
C TYR A 54 -2.96 6.24 -16.89
N CYS A 55 -3.25 5.96 -15.62
CA CYS A 55 -2.47 6.36 -14.45
C CYS A 55 -2.54 5.29 -13.34
N SER A 56 -1.38 4.84 -12.84
CA SER A 56 -1.34 4.03 -11.60
C SER A 56 -1.54 4.92 -10.37
N LEU A 57 -2.52 4.57 -9.54
CA LEU A 57 -2.90 5.33 -8.36
C LEU A 57 -2.15 4.87 -7.09
N GLY A 58 -1.49 3.72 -7.13
CA GLY A 58 -1.01 2.98 -5.96
C GLY A 58 -2.03 1.98 -5.43
N ARG A 59 -1.63 1.15 -4.45
CA ARG A 59 -2.40 0.00 -3.92
C ARG A 59 -3.18 -0.76 -5.01
N PHE A 60 -2.44 -1.16 -6.05
CA PHE A 60 -2.94 -1.96 -7.16
C PHE A 60 -4.11 -1.37 -7.99
N CYS A 61 -4.49 -0.10 -7.80
CA CYS A 61 -5.50 0.55 -8.62
C CYS A 61 -4.86 1.30 -9.80
N THR A 62 -5.26 0.96 -11.04
CA THR A 62 -4.93 1.74 -12.25
C THR A 62 -6.20 2.38 -12.82
N GLU A 63 -6.18 3.68 -13.02
CA GLU A 63 -7.21 4.45 -13.71
C GLU A 63 -6.92 4.51 -15.21
N PHE A 64 -7.98 4.50 -16.02
CA PHE A 64 -7.93 4.70 -17.46
C PHE A 64 -8.97 5.73 -17.90
N ALA A 65 -8.70 6.45 -18.99
CA ALA A 65 -9.76 7.02 -19.82
C ALA A 65 -9.82 6.23 -21.13
N ILE A 66 -10.99 5.68 -21.43
CA ILE A 66 -11.25 4.85 -22.62
C ILE A 66 -12.48 5.37 -23.38
N GLU A 67 -12.67 4.92 -24.61
CA GLU A 67 -13.92 5.11 -25.34
C GLU A 67 -15.08 4.37 -24.65
N GLU A 68 -16.22 5.02 -24.43
CA GLU A 68 -17.36 4.40 -23.73
C GLU A 68 -17.90 3.16 -24.47
N SER A 69 -17.89 3.17 -25.80
CA SER A 69 -18.29 2.04 -26.66
C SER A 69 -17.53 0.74 -26.32
N TYR A 70 -16.25 0.87 -25.99
CA TYR A 70 -15.31 -0.22 -25.73
C TYR A 70 -15.38 -0.74 -24.29
N SER A 71 -16.05 -0.02 -23.38
CA SER A 71 -15.99 -0.28 -21.93
C SER A 71 -16.37 -1.72 -21.51
N SER A 72 -17.39 -2.30 -22.15
CA SER A 72 -17.80 -3.69 -21.90
C SER A 72 -16.80 -4.72 -22.44
N GLN A 73 -16.19 -4.45 -23.61
CA GLN A 73 -15.17 -5.32 -24.19
C GLN A 73 -13.87 -5.25 -23.37
N PHE A 74 -13.45 -4.06 -22.96
CA PHE A 74 -12.31 -3.85 -22.06
C PHE A 74 -12.47 -4.65 -20.76
N ALA A 75 -13.64 -4.60 -20.12
CA ALA A 75 -13.92 -5.39 -18.92
C ALA A 75 -13.88 -6.91 -19.16
N SER A 76 -14.41 -7.38 -20.30
CA SER A 76 -14.31 -8.80 -20.69
C SER A 76 -12.85 -9.24 -20.88
N LEU A 77 -12.04 -8.45 -21.57
CA LEU A 77 -10.62 -8.76 -21.81
C LEU A 77 -9.79 -8.74 -20.51
N ILE A 78 -9.98 -7.74 -19.64
CA ILE A 78 -9.35 -7.70 -18.31
C ILE A 78 -9.72 -8.96 -17.48
N LEU A 79 -10.96 -9.44 -17.56
CA LEU A 79 -11.39 -10.68 -16.90
C LEU A 79 -10.82 -11.95 -17.57
N GLN A 80 -10.54 -11.92 -18.88
CA GLN A 80 -9.84 -13.02 -19.56
C GLN A 80 -8.38 -13.13 -19.10
N ILE A 81 -7.68 -12.01 -18.87
CA ILE A 81 -6.32 -12.01 -18.32
C ILE A 81 -6.29 -12.68 -16.93
N THR A 82 -7.24 -12.35 -16.05
CA THR A 82 -7.41 -13.01 -14.74
C THR A 82 -7.49 -14.53 -14.87
N LYS A 83 -8.25 -15.04 -15.85
CA LYS A 83 -8.40 -16.48 -16.12
C LYS A 83 -7.13 -17.08 -16.72
N LYS A 84 -6.51 -16.41 -17.70
CA LYS A 84 -5.29 -16.84 -18.41
C LYS A 84 -4.12 -17.06 -17.45
N TYR A 85 -3.94 -16.15 -16.49
CA TYR A 85 -2.88 -16.24 -15.48
C TYR A 85 -3.29 -16.98 -14.20
N ASN A 86 -4.50 -17.56 -14.16
CA ASN A 86 -5.06 -18.26 -13.01
C ASN A 86 -4.91 -17.47 -11.68
N LEU A 87 -5.21 -16.17 -11.73
CA LEU A 87 -5.13 -15.29 -10.56
C LEU A 87 -6.25 -15.63 -9.58
N SER A 88 -5.95 -15.74 -8.29
CA SER A 88 -6.96 -16.00 -7.28
C SER A 88 -7.91 -14.81 -7.12
N GLU A 89 -9.11 -15.01 -6.53
CA GLU A 89 -10.14 -13.97 -6.43
C GLU A 89 -9.61 -12.64 -5.83
N ILE A 90 -8.72 -12.74 -4.84
CA ILE A 90 -8.12 -11.60 -4.13
C ILE A 90 -7.16 -10.81 -5.05
N TYR A 91 -6.42 -11.49 -5.93
CA TYR A 91 -5.51 -10.89 -6.91
C TYR A 91 -6.11 -10.75 -8.32
N ALA A 92 -7.38 -11.08 -8.50
CA ALA A 92 -8.10 -10.98 -9.76
C ALA A 92 -8.13 -9.53 -10.27
N LEU A 93 -7.88 -9.38 -11.57
CA LEU A 93 -8.12 -8.13 -12.28
C LEU A 93 -9.62 -8.00 -12.53
N ARG A 94 -10.19 -6.87 -12.12
CA ARG A 94 -11.60 -6.51 -12.35
C ARG A 94 -11.67 -5.04 -12.74
N VAL A 95 -12.55 -4.70 -13.69
CA VAL A 95 -12.88 -3.32 -14.00
C VAL A 95 -14.01 -2.87 -13.08
N ASP A 96 -13.83 -1.71 -12.46
CA ASP A 96 -14.80 -1.02 -11.62
C ASP A 96 -15.24 0.28 -12.32
N PHE A 97 -16.55 0.42 -12.52
CA PHE A 97 -17.21 1.56 -13.14
C PHE A 97 -17.79 2.54 -12.10
N HIS A 98 -17.71 2.21 -10.81
CA HIS A 98 -18.34 2.92 -9.70
C HIS A 98 -17.34 3.23 -8.56
N PHE A 99 -16.03 3.07 -8.83
CA PHE A 99 -14.95 3.37 -7.90
C PHE A 99 -15.05 4.80 -7.34
N ASN A 100 -15.18 4.92 -6.03
CA ASN A 100 -15.38 6.21 -5.39
C ASN A 100 -14.08 7.02 -5.31
N GLN A 101 -13.89 7.95 -6.24
CA GLN A 101 -12.70 8.79 -6.36
C GLN A 101 -12.43 9.69 -5.14
N LEU A 102 -13.41 9.93 -4.26
CA LEU A 102 -13.25 10.69 -3.02
C LEU A 102 -12.66 9.85 -1.89
N TYR A 103 -12.59 8.52 -2.04
CA TYR A 103 -12.05 7.63 -1.02
C TYR A 103 -10.54 7.48 -1.18
N PRO A 104 -9.79 7.18 -0.10
CA PRO A 104 -8.37 6.83 -0.21
C PRO A 104 -8.18 5.67 -1.18
N ASN A 105 -7.31 5.82 -2.19
CA ASN A 105 -7.06 4.81 -3.24
C ASN A 105 -6.73 3.42 -2.67
N CYS A 106 -7.77 2.62 -2.41
CA CYS A 106 -7.78 1.33 -1.72
C CYS A 106 -9.21 0.78 -1.90
N TYR A 107 -9.38 -0.32 -2.62
CA TYR A 107 -10.72 -0.88 -2.90
C TYR A 107 -11.45 -1.34 -1.63
N ASP A 108 -10.70 -1.76 -0.61
CA ASP A 108 -11.25 -2.34 0.61
C ASP A 108 -11.56 -1.27 1.69
N PHE A 109 -11.39 0.02 1.36
CA PHE A 109 -11.52 1.13 2.30
C PHE A 109 -12.88 1.18 3.02
N GLU A 110 -14.01 0.94 2.35
CA GLU A 110 -15.32 0.94 3.03
C GLU A 110 -15.45 -0.15 4.09
N GLN A 111 -14.79 -1.30 3.89
CA GLN A 111 -14.80 -2.42 4.85
C GLN A 111 -13.89 -2.13 6.05
N VAL A 112 -12.82 -1.36 5.84
CA VAL A 112 -11.81 -1.02 6.85
C VAL A 112 -12.15 0.27 7.62
N LYS A 113 -12.87 1.20 6.99
CA LYS A 113 -13.34 2.48 7.55
C LYS A 113 -14.03 2.38 8.93
N PRO A 114 -14.80 1.34 9.29
CA PRO A 114 -15.30 1.15 10.65
C PRO A 114 -14.17 1.04 11.69
N LEU A 115 -13.06 0.36 11.36
CA LEU A 115 -11.93 0.07 12.24
C LEU A 115 -11.03 1.29 12.52
N LEU A 116 -11.07 2.31 11.64
CA LEU A 116 -10.16 3.46 11.71
C LEU A 116 -10.65 4.56 12.68
N PRO A 117 -9.77 5.19 13.48
CA PRO A 117 -10.12 6.37 14.28
C PRO A 117 -10.60 7.56 13.43
N SER A 118 -11.57 8.33 13.92
CA SER A 118 -12.20 9.45 13.17
C SER A 118 -11.21 10.52 12.70
N LYS A 119 -10.15 10.80 13.47
CA LYS A 119 -9.07 11.72 13.05
C LYS A 119 -8.24 11.15 11.89
N ALA A 120 -7.87 9.87 11.94
CA ALA A 120 -7.18 9.20 10.84
C ALA A 120 -8.04 9.20 9.56
N LYS A 121 -9.34 8.89 9.69
CA LYS A 121 -10.31 9.00 8.58
C LYS A 121 -10.34 10.40 7.96
N LYS A 122 -10.45 11.46 8.77
CA LYS A 122 -10.48 12.85 8.27
C LYS A 122 -9.20 13.23 7.50
N ILE A 123 -8.04 12.79 7.98
CA ILE A 123 -6.74 13.01 7.31
C ILE A 123 -6.70 12.28 5.95
N LEU A 124 -7.09 11.00 5.93
CA LEU A 124 -7.10 10.18 4.72
C LEU A 124 -8.08 10.71 3.66
N TYR A 125 -9.29 11.11 4.06
CA TYR A 125 -10.27 11.75 3.15
C TYR A 125 -9.73 13.04 2.55
N LYS A 126 -9.15 13.94 3.36
CA LYS A 126 -8.61 15.21 2.88
C LYS A 126 -7.46 15.01 1.90
N ASN A 127 -6.53 14.09 2.17
CA ASN A 127 -5.48 13.73 1.22
C ASN A 127 -6.03 13.14 -0.10
N SER A 128 -7.10 12.33 -0.06
CA SER A 128 -7.69 11.84 -1.31
C SER A 128 -8.38 12.95 -2.13
N GLN A 129 -9.04 13.90 -1.48
CA GLN A 129 -9.60 15.09 -2.15
C GLN A 129 -8.51 15.93 -2.84
N SER A 130 -7.41 16.25 -2.14
CA SER A 130 -6.27 16.97 -2.72
C SER A 130 -5.57 16.15 -3.82
N MET A 131 -5.47 14.83 -3.68
CA MET A 131 -4.92 13.92 -4.69
C MET A 131 -5.79 13.84 -5.96
N LEU A 132 -7.12 13.80 -5.81
CA LEU A 132 -8.09 13.82 -6.91
C LEU A 132 -7.98 15.11 -7.71
N LEU A 133 -8.06 16.25 -7.01
CA LEU A 133 -7.89 17.60 -7.56
C LEU A 133 -6.55 17.74 -8.32
N TYR A 134 -5.43 17.39 -7.69
CA TYR A 134 -4.11 17.42 -8.33
C TYR A 134 -4.04 16.53 -9.58
N ARG A 135 -4.52 15.30 -9.50
CA ARG A 135 -4.48 14.33 -10.60
C ARG A 135 -5.30 14.78 -11.81
N MET A 136 -6.51 15.29 -11.59
CA MET A 136 -7.39 15.72 -12.68
C MET A 136 -6.89 17.00 -13.34
N LEU A 137 -6.40 17.98 -12.57
CA LEU A 137 -5.73 19.16 -13.15
C LEU A 137 -4.46 18.78 -13.92
N LEU A 138 -3.66 17.84 -13.41
CA LEU A 138 -2.46 17.36 -14.11
C LEU A 138 -2.82 16.63 -15.43
N ALA A 139 -3.88 15.81 -15.41
CA ALA A 139 -4.36 15.12 -16.60
C ALA A 139 -4.93 16.07 -17.66
N SER A 140 -5.72 17.08 -17.25
CA SER A 140 -6.21 18.14 -18.13
C SER A 140 -5.08 19.02 -18.69
N HIS A 141 -4.03 19.28 -17.90
CA HIS A 141 -2.87 20.04 -18.35
C HIS A 141 -2.08 19.30 -19.44
N GLN A 142 -1.81 18.01 -19.22
CA GLN A 142 -0.90 17.18 -20.01
C GLN A 142 -1.54 16.43 -21.19
N ALA A 143 -2.88 16.31 -21.24
CA ALA A 143 -3.55 15.80 -22.43
C ALA A 143 -3.25 16.70 -23.65
N HIS A 144 -3.21 16.12 -24.84
CA HIS A 144 -2.88 16.80 -26.09
C HIS A 144 -4.16 17.18 -26.85
N ASN A 145 -5.20 16.35 -26.75
CA ASN A 145 -6.50 16.59 -27.38
C ASN A 145 -7.43 17.43 -26.48
N LEU A 146 -8.02 18.50 -27.03
CA LEU A 146 -8.91 19.41 -26.30
C LEU A 146 -10.15 18.72 -25.70
N THR A 147 -10.74 17.74 -26.40
CA THR A 147 -11.87 16.95 -25.88
C THR A 147 -11.45 16.17 -24.63
N LEU A 148 -10.23 15.64 -24.59
CA LEU A 148 -9.69 14.95 -23.43
C LEU A 148 -9.34 15.90 -22.27
N LYS A 149 -8.86 17.12 -22.56
CA LYS A 149 -8.73 18.20 -21.55
C LYS A 149 -10.08 18.52 -20.93
N ALA A 150 -11.06 18.86 -21.76
CA ALA A 150 -12.41 19.19 -21.35
C ALA A 150 -13.07 18.06 -20.54
N PHE A 151 -12.80 16.79 -20.89
CA PHE A 151 -13.24 15.63 -20.14
C PHE A 151 -12.67 15.58 -18.72
N PHE A 152 -11.34 15.66 -18.55
CA PHE A 152 -10.72 15.66 -17.21
C PHE A 152 -11.14 16.87 -16.38
N PHE A 153 -11.26 18.03 -17.01
CA PHE A 153 -11.74 19.25 -16.35
C PHE A 153 -13.18 19.05 -15.84
N LYS A 154 -14.11 18.58 -16.68
CA LYS A 154 -15.52 18.34 -16.30
C LYS A 154 -15.66 17.28 -15.20
N ASN A 155 -14.98 16.14 -15.29
CA ASN A 155 -15.01 15.09 -14.26
C ASN A 155 -14.65 15.64 -12.87
N PHE A 156 -13.66 16.54 -12.81
CA PHE A 156 -13.27 17.19 -11.56
C PHE A 156 -14.31 18.20 -11.05
N ILE A 157 -15.01 18.90 -11.94
CA ILE A 157 -16.06 19.87 -11.56
C ILE A 157 -17.20 19.20 -10.78
N ASP A 158 -17.57 17.98 -11.18
CA ASP A 158 -18.64 17.20 -10.49
C ASP A 158 -18.27 16.88 -9.03
N PHE A 159 -16.98 16.85 -8.69
CA PHE A 159 -16.50 16.62 -7.32
C PHE A 159 -16.32 17.89 -6.47
N LEU A 160 -16.36 19.11 -7.04
CA LEU A 160 -16.17 20.36 -6.26
C LEU A 160 -17.03 20.47 -4.99
N PRO A 161 -18.33 20.11 -4.98
CA PRO A 161 -19.17 20.24 -3.79
C PRO A 161 -18.69 19.40 -2.60
N ASN A 162 -17.80 18.43 -2.84
CA ASN A 162 -17.28 17.49 -1.86
C ASN A 162 -15.83 17.80 -1.44
N ILE A 163 -15.18 18.84 -1.99
CA ILE A 163 -13.75 19.14 -1.77
C ILE A 163 -13.56 20.28 -0.77
N ASP A 164 -12.72 20.05 0.24
CA ASP A 164 -12.32 21.07 1.22
C ASP A 164 -11.30 22.08 0.63
N PHE A 165 -11.82 23.15 0.03
CA PHE A 165 -11.03 24.24 -0.53
C PHE A 165 -10.35 25.17 0.51
N SER A 166 -10.36 24.87 1.81
CA SER A 166 -9.73 25.72 2.84
C SER A 166 -8.23 25.93 2.64
N GLN A 167 -7.57 25.05 1.88
CA GLN A 167 -6.14 25.12 1.54
C GLN A 167 -5.89 25.54 0.07
N HIS A 168 -6.95 25.72 -0.72
CA HIS A 168 -6.85 25.93 -2.17
C HIS A 168 -7.76 27.10 -2.65
N PRO A 169 -7.65 28.31 -2.05
CA PRO A 169 -8.58 29.41 -2.29
C PRO A 169 -8.48 29.99 -3.71
N SER A 170 -7.30 29.98 -4.35
CA SER A 170 -7.12 30.51 -5.71
C SER A 170 -7.85 29.63 -6.71
N ILE A 171 -7.66 28.31 -6.58
CA ILE A 171 -8.33 27.28 -7.37
C ILE A 171 -9.86 27.41 -7.22
N HIS A 172 -10.37 27.52 -6.00
CA HIS A 172 -11.80 27.72 -5.74
C HIS A 172 -12.34 29.02 -6.38
N LYS A 173 -11.59 30.13 -6.31
CA LYS A 173 -11.99 31.41 -6.92
C LYS A 173 -12.20 31.27 -8.44
N ILE A 174 -11.31 30.56 -9.13
CA ILE A 174 -11.38 30.36 -10.59
C ILE A 174 -12.57 29.46 -10.95
N LEU A 175 -12.76 28.35 -10.24
CA LEU A 175 -13.76 27.33 -10.59
C LEU A 175 -15.20 27.67 -10.19
N LYS A 176 -15.40 28.79 -9.47
CA LYS A 176 -16.72 29.27 -9.05
C LYS A 176 -17.51 29.94 -10.19
N THR A 177 -16.88 30.26 -11.32
CA THR A 177 -17.56 30.74 -12.53
C THR A 177 -18.29 29.58 -13.21
N LYS A 178 -19.63 29.61 -13.18
CA LYS A 178 -20.48 28.47 -13.56
C LYS A 178 -20.53 28.09 -15.06
N VAL A 179 -19.64 28.64 -15.89
CA VAL A 179 -19.58 28.33 -17.33
C VAL A 179 -18.16 27.91 -17.67
N ILE A 180 -17.98 26.62 -17.94
CA ILE A 180 -16.72 26.06 -18.42
C ILE A 180 -16.70 26.24 -19.94
N THR A 181 -15.95 27.23 -20.41
CA THR A 181 -15.65 27.41 -21.83
C THR A 181 -14.36 26.69 -22.21
N ASP A 182 -14.17 26.39 -23.50
CA ASP A 182 -12.88 25.88 -23.99
C ASP A 182 -11.75 26.91 -23.76
N ASP A 183 -12.08 28.21 -23.83
CA ASP A 183 -11.17 29.30 -23.44
C ASP A 183 -10.70 29.16 -21.97
N LEU A 184 -11.62 28.91 -21.02
CA LEU A 184 -11.25 28.67 -19.62
C LEU A 184 -10.37 27.42 -19.47
N ILE A 185 -10.64 26.35 -20.23
CA ILE A 185 -9.85 25.10 -20.18
C ILE A 185 -8.43 25.29 -20.74
N LEU A 186 -8.29 26.12 -21.78
CA LEU A 186 -7.01 26.46 -22.42
C LEU A 186 -6.19 27.46 -21.57
N ASN A 187 -6.85 28.49 -21.05
CA ASN A 187 -6.22 29.59 -20.29
C ASN A 187 -6.16 29.34 -18.77
N PHE A 188 -6.58 28.17 -18.29
CA PHE A 188 -6.53 27.85 -16.86
C PHE A 188 -5.08 27.93 -16.32
N PRO A 189 -4.83 28.56 -15.16
CA PRO A 189 -3.49 28.68 -14.59
C PRO A 189 -3.05 27.36 -13.93
N TYR A 190 -2.80 26.33 -14.75
CA TYR A 190 -2.40 24.99 -14.33
C TYR A 190 -1.11 25.03 -13.50
N HIS A 191 -0.11 25.82 -13.91
CA HIS A 191 1.19 25.88 -13.25
C HIS A 191 1.06 26.38 -11.80
N ASP A 192 0.35 27.50 -11.60
CA ASP A 192 0.13 28.07 -10.26
C ASP A 192 -0.76 27.17 -9.41
N SER A 193 -1.82 26.60 -10.00
CA SER A 193 -2.75 25.70 -9.30
C SER A 193 -2.05 24.42 -8.82
N LEU A 194 -1.28 23.77 -9.69
CA LEU A 194 -0.49 22.58 -9.33
C LEU A 194 0.60 22.94 -8.31
N THR A 195 1.18 24.14 -8.39
CA THR A 195 2.17 24.63 -7.41
C THR A 195 1.54 24.95 -6.05
N GLU A 196 0.31 25.49 -6.00
CA GLU A 196 -0.48 25.68 -4.78
C GLU A 196 -0.77 24.34 -4.10
N LEU A 197 -1.20 23.33 -4.87
CA LEU A 197 -1.41 21.96 -4.38
C LEU A 197 -0.13 21.35 -3.78
N LEU A 198 1.00 21.44 -4.50
CA LEU A 198 2.29 20.90 -4.07
C LEU A 198 2.90 21.61 -2.85
N LYS A 199 2.47 22.84 -2.54
CA LYS A 199 2.86 23.56 -1.31
C LYS A 199 2.15 22.98 -0.08
N TYR A 200 0.85 22.71 -0.17
CA TYR A 200 0.03 22.33 0.99
C TYR A 200 -0.01 20.82 1.29
N ASP A 201 -0.07 19.94 0.29
CA ASP A 201 -0.07 18.49 0.54
C ASP A 201 1.34 17.92 0.41
N SER A 202 1.90 17.50 1.56
CA SER A 202 3.27 17.01 1.67
C SER A 202 3.50 15.58 1.15
N ALA A 203 2.43 14.89 0.73
CA ALA A 203 2.47 13.57 0.11
C ALA A 203 2.13 13.59 -1.40
N LEU A 204 1.80 14.74 -1.98
CA LEU A 204 1.84 14.90 -3.43
C LEU A 204 3.29 14.82 -3.96
N PRO A 205 3.51 14.41 -5.22
CA PRO A 205 4.86 14.26 -5.77
C PRO A 205 5.55 15.62 -5.96
N LYS A 206 6.38 16.04 -5.00
CA LYS A 206 7.17 17.27 -5.09
C LYS A 206 8.13 17.19 -6.29
N SER A 207 7.73 17.88 -7.36
CA SER A 207 8.50 18.22 -8.57
C SER A 207 9.23 17.08 -9.29
N HIS A 208 8.51 16.06 -9.80
CA HIS A 208 9.03 15.16 -10.86
C HIS A 208 7.95 14.60 -11.80
N CYS A 209 7.12 15.46 -12.40
CA CYS A 209 6.89 15.34 -13.84
C CYS A 209 7.91 16.28 -14.50
N THR A 210 8.65 15.79 -15.49
CA THR A 210 9.52 16.66 -16.31
C THR A 210 8.64 17.56 -17.17
N TYR A 211 8.44 18.80 -16.73
CA TYR A 211 7.83 19.85 -17.54
C TYR A 211 8.83 20.27 -18.62
N THR A 212 8.86 19.50 -19.70
CA THR A 212 9.51 19.89 -20.95
C THR A 212 8.40 20.46 -21.85
N PRO A 213 8.23 21.78 -21.95
CA PRO A 213 7.33 22.33 -22.95
C PRO A 213 7.87 21.94 -24.34
N LEU A 214 7.02 21.32 -25.16
CA LEU A 214 7.37 20.92 -26.53
C LEU A 214 7.42 22.15 -27.44
N PHE A 215 8.46 22.98 -27.25
CA PHE A 215 8.94 23.85 -28.31
C PHE A 215 9.46 22.95 -29.43
N LEU A 216 8.70 22.89 -30.52
CA LEU A 216 9.14 22.34 -31.80
C LEU A 216 10.26 23.23 -32.36
N PRO A 217 11.51 22.75 -32.49
CA PRO A 217 12.46 23.36 -33.41
C PRO A 217 12.00 23.01 -34.83
N HIS A 218 12.02 23.97 -35.74
CA HIS A 218 11.80 23.64 -37.15
C HIS A 218 12.89 22.71 -37.68
N SER A 219 12.52 21.92 -38.68
CA SER A 219 13.41 21.08 -39.46
C SER A 219 14.58 21.88 -40.06
N ASN A 220 15.78 21.30 -39.99
CA ASN A 220 16.81 21.45 -41.02
C ASN A 220 17.57 20.13 -41.16
N THR A 221 18.02 19.83 -42.38
CA THR A 221 18.78 18.62 -42.75
C THR A 221 20.26 18.81 -42.40
N ASP A 222 21.05 17.77 -42.13
CA ASP A 222 21.63 16.90 -43.16
C ASP A 222 22.16 15.56 -42.62
N PRO A 223 22.37 14.56 -43.49
CA PRO A 223 22.99 13.28 -43.14
C PRO A 223 24.52 13.31 -43.29
N ASN A 224 25.25 12.55 -42.46
CA ASN A 224 26.35 11.66 -42.89
C ASN A 224 27.04 10.92 -41.72
N ASN A 225 27.81 9.89 -42.10
CA ASN A 225 28.77 9.11 -41.29
C ASN A 225 28.19 8.23 -40.17
N LEU A 226 28.63 6.99 -39.95
CA LEU A 226 29.23 5.87 -40.71
C LEU A 226 29.66 4.87 -39.62
N ILE A 227 29.49 3.56 -39.85
CA ILE A 227 29.89 2.49 -38.91
C ILE A 227 31.13 1.78 -39.49
N PRO A 228 32.05 1.28 -38.66
CA PRO A 228 32.51 -0.10 -38.84
C PRO A 228 32.56 -0.93 -37.52
N PRO A 229 32.51 -2.28 -37.59
CA PRO A 229 32.34 -3.15 -36.41
C PRO A 229 33.57 -3.99 -36.03
N SER A 230 33.59 -4.48 -34.78
CA SER A 230 34.33 -5.67 -34.25
C SER A 230 34.14 -5.71 -32.72
N ASP A 231 34.23 -6.82 -31.96
CA ASP A 231 34.10 -8.25 -32.28
C ASP A 231 33.61 -8.99 -31.02
N ILE A 232 32.92 -10.14 -31.17
CA ILE A 232 32.45 -10.97 -30.03
C ILE A 232 32.81 -12.44 -30.23
N PRO A 233 33.68 -13.01 -29.38
CA PRO A 233 33.83 -14.45 -29.21
C PRO A 233 33.29 -14.93 -27.84
N SER A 234 32.12 -15.58 -27.88
CA SER A 234 31.81 -16.73 -27.01
C SER A 234 32.31 -18.00 -27.75
N PRO A 235 32.57 -19.18 -27.13
CA PRO A 235 31.70 -19.75 -26.08
C PRO A 235 32.29 -20.77 -25.04
N THR A 236 31.42 -21.10 -24.07
CA THR A 236 31.23 -22.43 -23.40
C THR A 236 32.20 -23.03 -22.36
N LYS A 237 31.54 -23.62 -21.34
CA LYS A 237 31.87 -24.85 -20.58
C LYS A 237 33.08 -24.86 -19.63
N LEU A 238 32.77 -24.94 -18.33
CA LEU A 238 33.05 -26.15 -17.55
C LEU A 238 32.06 -26.30 -16.37
N PHE A 239 31.71 -27.56 -16.04
CA PHE A 239 30.75 -27.95 -14.99
C PHE A 239 31.09 -29.37 -14.52
N LYS A 240 30.70 -29.76 -13.29
CA LYS A 240 31.13 -30.97 -12.54
C LYS A 240 32.58 -30.84 -12.00
N ASN A 241 32.96 -31.32 -10.82
CA ASN A 241 32.26 -32.04 -9.72
C ASN A 241 33.01 -31.77 -8.39
N SER A 242 32.48 -32.00 -7.18
CA SER A 242 31.13 -32.43 -6.76
C SER A 242 30.57 -31.46 -5.68
N LEU A 243 30.11 -31.73 -4.44
CA LEU A 243 30.01 -32.89 -3.52
C LEU A 243 28.56 -32.97 -2.94
N SER A 244 28.21 -34.05 -2.24
CA SER A 244 26.86 -34.27 -1.67
C SER A 244 26.68 -33.78 -0.21
N PRO A 245 25.48 -33.31 0.20
CA PRO A 245 25.26 -32.72 1.51
C PRO A 245 25.03 -33.75 2.63
N THR A 246 25.87 -33.70 3.69
CA THR A 246 25.61 -34.38 4.95
C THR A 246 24.66 -33.55 5.83
N LYS A 247 23.57 -34.17 6.32
CA LYS A 247 22.62 -33.53 7.25
C LYS A 247 23.28 -33.26 8.61
N PRO A 248 23.18 -32.04 9.17
CA PRO A 248 23.28 -31.84 10.61
C PRO A 248 22.08 -32.50 11.31
N LYS A 249 22.27 -33.06 12.51
CA LYS A 249 21.20 -33.61 13.35
C LYS A 249 20.54 -32.50 14.17
N ASN A 250 19.28 -32.70 14.59
CA ASN A 250 18.68 -31.86 15.63
C ASN A 250 19.51 -31.93 16.92
N ILE A 251 19.71 -30.77 17.56
CA ILE A 251 20.08 -30.65 18.97
C ILE A 251 19.15 -29.58 19.54
N ASN A 252 18.54 -29.83 20.69
CA ASN A 252 17.63 -28.89 21.34
C ASN A 252 18.40 -27.74 21.99
N SER A 253 17.87 -26.53 21.85
CA SER A 253 18.19 -25.38 22.71
C SER A 253 16.93 -24.54 22.88
N ASP A 254 16.47 -24.34 24.11
CA ASP A 254 15.24 -23.59 24.37
C ASP A 254 15.41 -22.10 24.05
N GLY A 255 14.82 -21.68 22.93
CA GLY A 255 14.80 -20.30 22.47
C GLY A 255 14.15 -20.20 21.09
N PHE A 256 13.09 -19.39 20.96
CA PHE A 256 12.27 -19.22 19.75
C PHE A 256 11.76 -20.54 19.12
N LYS A 257 10.52 -20.93 19.46
CA LYS A 257 9.78 -21.98 18.73
C LYS A 257 9.45 -21.50 17.30
N ALA A 258 10.40 -21.67 16.39
CA ALA A 258 10.23 -21.37 14.97
C ALA A 258 9.11 -22.25 14.38
N ASN A 259 8.02 -21.63 13.92
CA ASN A 259 6.82 -22.35 13.52
C ASN A 259 7.03 -23.04 12.16
N THR A 260 7.06 -24.38 12.15
CA THR A 260 7.67 -25.22 11.10
C THR A 260 6.93 -25.27 9.77
N HIS A 261 5.74 -24.66 9.66
CA HIS A 261 4.96 -24.59 8.41
C HIS A 261 5.54 -23.64 7.34
N HIS A 262 6.62 -22.90 7.64
CA HIS A 262 7.13 -21.78 6.82
C HIS A 262 7.73 -22.12 5.44
N SER A 263 7.82 -23.40 5.02
CA SER A 263 8.59 -23.79 3.83
C SER A 263 7.84 -23.76 2.49
N TYR A 264 6.50 -23.75 2.48
CA TYR A 264 5.72 -24.07 1.27
C TYR A 264 5.52 -22.93 0.27
N PHE A 265 5.53 -21.66 0.69
CA PHE A 265 5.21 -20.52 -0.19
C PHE A 265 6.43 -19.75 -0.67
N LYS A 266 7.27 -20.44 -1.47
CA LYS A 266 8.12 -19.78 -2.47
C LYS A 266 7.47 -19.89 -3.84
N ASN A 267 7.49 -18.77 -4.56
CA ASN A 267 7.00 -18.54 -5.93
C ASN A 267 5.52 -18.13 -5.99
N ASN A 268 5.35 -16.83 -6.28
CA ASN A 268 4.13 -16.10 -6.64
C ASN A 268 2.93 -16.14 -5.67
N TRP A 269 2.71 -15.03 -4.95
CA TRP A 269 1.52 -14.84 -4.11
C TRP A 269 0.25 -14.53 -4.91
N SER A 270 0.32 -14.17 -6.20
CA SER A 270 -0.90 -13.90 -7.00
C SER A 270 -1.75 -15.15 -7.28
N SER A 271 -1.24 -16.33 -6.95
CA SER A 271 -1.90 -17.64 -7.07
C SER A 271 -2.21 -18.30 -5.72
N ILE A 272 -2.10 -17.58 -4.59
CA ILE A 272 -2.55 -18.11 -3.28
C ILE A 272 -4.08 -18.14 -3.23
N THR A 273 -4.68 -19.25 -2.81
CA THR A 273 -6.15 -19.38 -2.74
C THR A 273 -6.72 -18.69 -1.49
N VAL A 274 -8.05 -18.56 -1.43
CA VAL A 274 -8.75 -17.98 -0.26
C VAL A 274 -8.59 -18.90 0.96
N GLU A 275 -8.60 -20.21 0.73
CA GLU A 275 -8.38 -21.25 1.76
C GLU A 275 -6.97 -21.14 2.33
N GLN A 276 -5.94 -21.01 1.48
CA GLN A 276 -4.56 -20.82 1.90
C GLN A 276 -4.33 -19.49 2.62
N ILE A 277 -5.11 -18.44 2.30
CA ILE A 277 -5.12 -17.20 3.08
C ILE A 277 -5.79 -17.42 4.46
N ASN A 278 -6.88 -18.16 4.53
CA ASN A 278 -7.53 -18.52 5.80
C ASN A 278 -6.66 -19.41 6.70
N GLU A 279 -5.73 -20.20 6.13
CA GLU A 279 -4.74 -20.98 6.89
C GLU A 279 -3.62 -20.13 7.52
N ILE A 280 -3.27 -18.98 6.93
CA ILE A 280 -2.18 -18.09 7.43
C ILE A 280 -2.69 -16.88 8.21
N VAL A 281 -3.97 -16.52 8.07
CA VAL A 281 -4.62 -15.50 8.90
C VAL A 281 -4.82 -16.06 10.31
N PRO A 282 -4.28 -15.41 11.38
CA PRO A 282 -4.51 -15.88 12.73
C PRO A 282 -6.01 -15.80 13.07
N THR A 283 -6.62 -16.94 13.37
CA THR A 283 -8.05 -17.01 13.66
C THR A 283 -8.40 -16.23 14.94
N PRO A 284 -9.49 -15.44 14.98
CA PRO A 284 -9.95 -14.83 16.21
C PRO A 284 -10.26 -15.87 17.29
N SER A 285 -9.87 -15.59 18.54
CA SER A 285 -10.08 -16.46 19.71
C SER A 285 -10.15 -15.63 20.97
N ASN A 286 -10.93 -16.06 21.97
CA ASN A 286 -10.97 -15.43 23.30
C ASN A 286 -9.61 -15.46 24.03
N THR A 287 -8.69 -16.34 23.61
CA THR A 287 -7.33 -16.48 24.18
C THR A 287 -6.26 -15.68 23.42
N ARG A 288 -6.61 -15.04 22.30
CA ARG A 288 -5.65 -14.49 21.33
C ARG A 288 -5.84 -12.99 21.15
N LEU A 289 -4.73 -12.26 21.14
CA LEU A 289 -4.67 -10.88 20.70
C LEU A 289 -3.71 -10.76 19.51
N ILE A 290 -4.20 -10.17 18.43
CA ILE A 290 -3.50 -9.96 17.17
C ILE A 290 -3.16 -8.47 17.04
N ALA A 291 -1.91 -8.16 16.67
CA ALA A 291 -1.46 -6.81 16.38
C ALA A 291 -0.96 -6.77 14.93
N TYR A 292 -1.75 -6.17 14.04
CA TYR A 292 -1.40 -5.92 12.65
C TYR A 292 -0.56 -4.63 12.57
N THR A 293 0.57 -4.67 11.86
CA THR A 293 1.63 -3.65 11.91
C THR A 293 2.19 -3.31 10.53
N ASP A 294 2.22 -2.01 10.20
CA ASP A 294 2.71 -1.47 8.92
C ASP A 294 3.61 -0.23 9.11
N GLY A 295 4.54 -0.01 8.18
CA GLY A 295 5.55 1.06 8.19
C GLY A 295 5.65 1.89 6.89
N ALA A 296 4.73 2.83 6.68
CA ALA A 296 4.79 3.80 5.59
C ALA A 296 6.03 4.75 5.62
N PHE A 297 6.67 4.94 4.46
CA PHE A 297 7.70 5.97 4.25
C PHE A 297 7.46 6.79 2.97
N VAL A 298 7.21 8.09 3.13
CA VAL A 298 7.00 9.05 2.04
C VAL A 298 8.26 9.89 1.84
N SER A 299 9.05 9.53 0.83
CA SER A 299 10.23 10.29 0.40
C SER A 299 9.84 11.71 -0.05
N GLN A 300 10.60 12.71 0.41
CA GLN A 300 10.45 14.13 0.07
C GLN A 300 11.68 14.73 -0.64
N SER A 301 12.78 13.98 -0.77
CA SER A 301 13.85 14.27 -1.75
C SER A 301 13.91 13.20 -2.85
N PRO A 302 14.48 13.49 -4.05
CA PRO A 302 14.63 12.50 -5.12
C PRO A 302 15.54 11.32 -4.71
N ASN A 303 16.63 11.64 -4.00
CA ASN A 303 17.64 10.70 -3.51
C ASN A 303 17.17 9.84 -2.32
N LYS A 304 16.02 10.18 -1.70
CA LYS A 304 15.41 9.53 -0.52
C LYS A 304 16.06 9.78 0.83
N ASP A 305 17.10 10.63 0.90
CA ASP A 305 17.75 11.07 2.15
C ASP A 305 16.83 11.87 3.09
N PHE A 306 15.71 12.37 2.57
CA PHE A 306 14.69 13.09 3.33
C PHE A 306 13.28 12.58 2.99
N GLY A 307 12.41 12.51 3.99
CA GLY A 307 11.07 11.97 3.89
C GLY A 307 10.41 11.81 5.26
N ILE A 308 9.11 11.57 5.25
CA ILE A 308 8.30 11.33 6.44
C ILE A 308 8.13 9.81 6.64
N THR A 309 8.45 9.34 7.84
CA THR A 309 8.15 7.98 8.29
C THR A 309 6.86 8.01 9.13
N GLY A 310 5.98 7.03 8.95
CA GLY A 310 4.78 6.82 9.76
C GLY A 310 4.60 5.34 10.06
N ILE A 311 4.00 5.03 11.21
CA ILE A 311 3.65 3.67 11.60
C ILE A 311 2.16 3.55 11.90
N GLY A 312 1.60 2.38 11.59
CA GLY A 312 0.22 2.01 11.84
C GLY A 312 0.12 0.70 12.58
N ILE A 313 -0.73 0.64 13.61
CA ILE A 313 -0.98 -0.58 14.39
C ILE A 313 -2.48 -0.71 14.67
N TYR A 314 -3.07 -1.79 14.19
CA TYR A 314 -4.45 -2.20 14.50
C TYR A 314 -4.41 -3.44 15.40
N PHE A 315 -5.24 -3.46 16.44
CA PHE A 315 -5.35 -4.56 17.39
C PHE A 315 -6.69 -5.26 17.24
N ASP A 316 -6.67 -6.60 17.20
CA ASP A 316 -7.87 -7.45 17.14
C ASP A 316 -7.80 -8.53 18.23
N PRO A 317 -8.79 -8.64 19.14
CA PRO A 317 -9.89 -7.70 19.36
C PRO A 317 -9.41 -6.28 19.74
N PRO A 318 -10.20 -5.23 19.47
CA PRO A 318 -9.81 -3.82 19.60
C PRO A 318 -9.82 -3.30 21.06
N LEU A 319 -9.18 -4.04 21.97
CA LEU A 319 -9.01 -3.70 23.39
C LEU A 319 -8.04 -2.53 23.60
N ILE A 320 -7.09 -2.38 22.68
CA ILE A 320 -6.05 -1.36 22.69
C ILE A 320 -6.35 -0.37 21.56
N PRO A 321 -6.41 0.94 21.83
CA PRO A 321 -6.65 1.95 20.79
C PRO A 321 -5.63 1.85 19.64
N CYS A 322 -6.12 1.98 18.41
CA CYS A 322 -5.30 1.93 17.20
C CYS A 322 -4.25 3.04 17.19
N ILE A 323 -3.01 2.70 16.82
CA ILE A 323 -1.89 3.63 16.78
C ILE A 323 -1.67 4.08 15.33
N TYR A 324 -1.53 5.39 15.15
CA TYR A 324 -1.02 6.01 13.93
C TYR A 324 -0.07 7.12 14.37
N GLN A 325 1.24 6.94 14.15
CA GLN A 325 2.26 7.84 14.68
C GLN A 325 3.36 8.18 13.65
N LYS A 326 3.63 9.48 13.51
CA LYS A 326 4.73 10.04 12.71
C LYS A 326 6.05 9.84 13.44
N VAL A 327 7.07 9.35 12.73
CA VAL A 327 8.37 8.96 13.31
C VAL A 327 9.48 9.88 12.78
N SER A 328 10.19 10.53 13.69
CA SER A 328 11.11 11.65 13.40
C SER A 328 12.56 11.25 13.08
N PHE A 329 13.03 10.11 13.61
CA PHE A 329 14.49 9.91 13.78
C PHE A 329 15.19 9.06 12.69
N LYS A 330 14.46 8.25 11.92
CA LYS A 330 15.03 7.34 10.90
C LYS A 330 14.10 7.21 9.70
N LYS A 331 14.68 7.08 8.50
CA LYS A 331 14.05 7.34 7.20
C LYS A 331 14.18 6.15 6.22
N SER A 332 13.35 5.12 6.38
CA SER A 332 13.15 4.07 5.37
C SER A 332 11.91 3.23 5.73
N SER A 333 11.21 2.63 4.76
CA SER A 333 10.09 1.71 5.08
C SER A 333 10.63 0.53 5.91
N ALA A 334 11.73 -0.10 5.49
CA ALA A 334 12.38 -1.19 6.23
C ALA A 334 12.69 -0.89 7.71
N TYR A 335 12.89 0.38 8.09
CA TYR A 335 12.94 0.78 9.51
C TYR A 335 11.54 0.96 10.12
N ALA A 336 10.61 1.57 9.39
CA ALA A 336 9.23 1.77 9.80
C ALA A 336 8.53 0.43 10.13
N GLU A 337 8.73 -0.64 9.35
CA GLU A 337 8.15 -1.97 9.62
C GLU A 337 8.65 -2.53 10.96
N LEU A 338 9.94 -2.36 11.25
CA LEU A 338 10.52 -2.80 12.52
C LEU A 338 10.10 -1.90 13.68
N PHE A 339 9.85 -0.62 13.42
CA PHE A 339 9.40 0.32 14.43
C PHE A 339 7.93 0.14 14.78
N SER A 340 7.04 -0.15 13.83
CA SER A 340 5.64 -0.49 14.11
C SER A 340 5.53 -1.76 14.97
N ILE A 341 6.29 -2.81 14.63
CA ILE A 341 6.43 -4.02 15.47
C ILE A 341 6.99 -3.68 16.86
N THR A 342 8.05 -2.87 16.95
CA THR A 342 8.63 -2.45 18.24
C THR A 342 7.62 -1.70 19.10
N THR A 343 6.87 -0.76 18.52
CA THR A 343 5.84 0.02 19.22
C THR A 343 4.64 -0.85 19.61
N ALA A 344 4.25 -1.84 18.80
CA ALA A 344 3.20 -2.80 19.16
C ALA A 344 3.61 -3.62 20.40
N LEU A 345 4.82 -4.20 20.40
CA LEU A 345 5.35 -4.97 21.53
C LEU A 345 5.49 -4.11 22.81
N GLN A 346 5.97 -2.87 22.69
CA GLN A 346 6.03 -1.92 23.82
C GLN A 346 4.63 -1.58 24.37
N THR A 347 3.65 -1.39 23.49
CA THR A 347 2.26 -1.08 23.88
C THR A 347 1.64 -2.26 24.62
N LEU A 348 1.81 -3.48 24.11
CA LEU A 348 1.34 -4.71 24.72
C LEU A 348 1.98 -4.94 26.09
N LEU A 349 3.29 -4.78 26.21
CA LEU A 349 4.00 -4.92 27.47
C LEU A 349 3.50 -3.91 28.51
N LYS A 350 3.29 -2.65 28.12
CA LYS A 350 2.72 -1.60 28.98
C LYS A 350 1.25 -1.87 29.37
N PHE A 351 0.46 -2.43 28.46
CA PHE A 351 -0.94 -2.77 28.69
C PHE A 351 -1.08 -3.89 29.73
N PHE A 352 -0.39 -5.02 29.52
CA PHE A 352 -0.49 -6.17 30.42
C PHE A 352 0.19 -5.95 31.78
N THR A 353 1.31 -5.21 31.83
CA THR A 353 1.91 -4.82 33.13
C THR A 353 1.00 -3.90 33.93
N LYS A 354 0.37 -2.88 33.31
CA LYS A 354 -0.61 -2.03 33.99
C LYS A 354 -1.81 -2.84 34.50
N THR A 355 -2.35 -3.74 33.66
CA THR A 355 -3.54 -4.54 34.01
C THR A 355 -3.27 -5.46 35.22
N LYS A 356 -2.11 -6.14 35.25
CA LYS A 356 -1.67 -6.95 36.39
C LYS A 356 -1.40 -6.12 37.66
N ALA A 357 -1.00 -4.85 37.53
CA ALA A 357 -0.83 -3.96 38.68
C ALA A 357 -2.15 -3.42 39.25
N SER A 358 -3.22 -3.36 38.43
CA SER A 358 -4.56 -2.94 38.87
C SER A 358 -5.44 -4.06 39.43
N SER A 359 -5.01 -5.33 39.34
CA SER A 359 -5.79 -6.49 39.80
C SER A 359 -5.51 -6.89 41.26
N THR A 360 -5.41 -5.91 42.16
CA THR A 360 -5.50 -6.15 43.61
C THR A 360 -6.98 -6.37 44.00
N PRO A 361 -7.28 -7.29 44.93
CA PRO A 361 -8.67 -7.66 45.22
C PRO A 361 -9.38 -6.59 46.06
N HIS A 362 -10.41 -5.97 45.48
CA HIS A 362 -11.51 -5.36 46.23
C HIS A 362 -12.72 -6.32 46.22
N PRO A 363 -13.55 -6.34 47.28
CA PRO A 363 -14.64 -7.30 47.43
C PRO A 363 -15.77 -7.07 46.41
N GLU A 364 -16.53 -8.13 46.16
CA GLU A 364 -17.62 -8.17 45.20
C GLU A 364 -18.72 -7.14 45.51
N ILE A 365 -19.18 -6.43 44.48
CA ILE A 365 -20.40 -5.62 44.53
C ILE A 365 -21.36 -6.19 43.48
N THR A 366 -22.54 -6.61 43.94
CA THR A 366 -23.57 -7.24 43.10
C THR A 366 -24.15 -6.27 42.05
N PRO A 367 -24.48 -6.73 40.83
CA PRO A 367 -24.93 -5.87 39.76
C PRO A 367 -26.38 -5.39 39.96
N ASN A 368 -26.59 -4.08 39.95
CA ASN A 368 -27.93 -3.48 39.89
C ASN A 368 -28.38 -3.30 38.42
N THR A 369 -29.68 -3.43 38.16
CA THR A 369 -30.28 -3.55 36.82
C THR A 369 -30.60 -2.22 36.11
N ALA A 370 -30.87 -2.32 34.79
CA ALA A 370 -31.40 -1.31 33.84
C ALA A 370 -30.34 -0.36 33.22
N ASN A 371 -30.12 -0.37 31.89
CA ASN A 371 -31.11 -0.08 30.85
C ASN A 371 -30.79 -0.76 29.49
N PRO A 372 -31.80 -1.24 28.73
CA PRO A 372 -31.63 -1.67 27.35
C PRO A 372 -31.85 -0.51 26.36
N ASN A 373 -30.90 -0.29 25.44
CA ASN A 373 -31.15 0.16 24.05
C ASN A 373 -29.83 0.39 23.29
N TYR A 374 -29.45 -0.54 22.41
CA TYR A 374 -28.54 -0.22 21.30
C TYR A 374 -28.95 -0.99 20.05
N SER A 375 -29.05 -0.29 18.92
CA SER A 375 -29.61 -0.84 17.68
C SER A 375 -28.62 -1.77 16.97
N SER A 376 -29.10 -2.91 16.50
CA SER A 376 -28.29 -3.95 15.88
C SER A 376 -28.16 -3.78 14.36
N LYS A 377 -26.93 -3.81 13.83
CA LYS A 377 -26.54 -4.54 12.59
C LYS A 377 -25.04 -4.38 12.26
N ILE A 378 -24.20 -5.12 12.97
CA ILE A 378 -22.91 -5.60 12.44
C ILE A 378 -22.86 -7.10 12.71
N LYS A 379 -22.74 -7.93 11.66
CA LYS A 379 -22.46 -9.36 11.79
C LYS A 379 -20.94 -9.56 11.87
N SER A 380 -20.32 -9.17 12.98
CA SER A 380 -18.98 -9.65 13.32
C SER A 380 -19.09 -11.06 13.91
N SER A 381 -18.19 -11.94 13.52
CA SER A 381 -18.19 -13.33 13.96
C SER A 381 -17.64 -13.50 15.37
N LEU A 382 -18.49 -13.96 16.29
CA LEU A 382 -18.11 -14.78 17.45
C LEU A 382 -16.97 -14.27 18.35
N ILE A 383 -16.99 -12.97 18.70
CA ILE A 383 -16.30 -12.50 19.92
C ILE A 383 -17.38 -12.12 20.94
N SER A 384 -17.28 -12.68 22.14
CA SER A 384 -18.20 -12.40 23.25
C SER A 384 -18.08 -10.93 23.69
N PRO A 385 -19.17 -10.23 24.06
CA PRO A 385 -19.08 -8.92 24.71
C PRO A 385 -18.35 -8.95 26.07
N TYR A 386 -18.01 -10.15 26.57
CA TYR A 386 -17.26 -10.39 27.80
C TYR A 386 -15.88 -11.00 27.54
N LEU A 387 -15.13 -10.51 26.55
CA LEU A 387 -13.74 -10.92 26.35
C LEU A 387 -12.88 -10.48 27.55
N ASN A 388 -12.52 -11.45 28.41
CA ASN A 388 -11.77 -11.17 29.61
C ASN A 388 -10.27 -11.10 29.29
N ILE A 389 -9.63 -9.97 29.63
CA ILE A 389 -8.19 -9.73 29.40
C ILE A 389 -7.33 -10.82 30.09
N SER A 390 -7.80 -11.43 31.18
CA SER A 390 -7.09 -12.52 31.86
C SER A 390 -7.09 -13.86 31.12
N GLN A 391 -7.93 -14.03 30.09
CA GLN A 391 -7.97 -15.24 29.25
C GLN A 391 -6.97 -15.18 28.10
N ILE A 392 -6.40 -14.00 27.80
CA ILE A 392 -5.41 -13.84 26.73
C ILE A 392 -4.12 -14.53 27.13
N SER A 393 -3.70 -15.52 26.35
CA SER A 393 -2.46 -16.29 26.51
C SER A 393 -1.60 -16.28 25.25
N GLU A 394 -2.16 -15.92 24.10
CA GLU A 394 -1.46 -15.80 22.82
C GLU A 394 -1.39 -14.35 22.33
N ILE A 395 -0.22 -13.94 21.86
CA ILE A 395 0.01 -12.67 21.18
C ILE A 395 0.56 -12.97 19.78
N TRP A 396 -0.07 -12.42 18.75
CA TRP A 396 0.34 -12.57 17.36
C TRP A 396 0.68 -11.20 16.76
N ILE A 397 1.94 -10.97 16.40
CA ILE A 397 2.37 -9.80 15.64
C ILE A 397 2.31 -10.15 14.15
N VAL A 398 1.66 -9.30 13.37
CA VAL A 398 1.32 -9.58 11.96
C VAL A 398 1.78 -8.43 11.08
N SER A 399 2.46 -8.75 9.97
CA SER A 399 2.93 -7.75 8.99
C SER A 399 3.13 -8.40 7.62
N ASP A 400 2.97 -7.62 6.54
CA ASP A 400 3.34 -8.02 5.18
C ASP A 400 4.80 -7.68 4.82
N SER A 401 5.58 -7.16 5.79
CA SER A 401 7.01 -7.01 5.64
C SER A 401 7.75 -8.34 5.81
N ARG A 402 8.08 -9.01 4.69
CA ARG A 402 9.04 -10.13 4.68
C ARG A 402 10.37 -9.76 5.33
N TYR A 403 10.85 -8.52 5.12
CA TYR A 403 12.08 -8.04 5.74
C TYR A 403 12.04 -8.09 7.27
N ALA A 404 10.90 -7.72 7.86
CA ALA A 404 10.71 -7.80 9.30
C ALA A 404 10.48 -9.24 9.77
N ILE A 405 9.49 -9.95 9.21
CA ILE A 405 9.08 -11.28 9.70
C ILE A 405 10.16 -12.35 9.46
N ASP A 406 10.71 -12.46 8.25
CA ASP A 406 11.84 -13.37 7.99
C ASP A 406 13.09 -12.91 8.77
N GLY A 407 13.24 -11.59 8.93
CA GLY A 407 14.28 -10.97 9.75
C GLY A 407 14.27 -11.50 11.19
N ILE A 408 13.10 -11.49 11.84
CA ILE A 408 12.88 -11.99 13.20
C ILE A 408 12.98 -13.52 13.25
N ASN A 409 12.17 -14.23 12.46
CA ASN A 409 11.96 -15.67 12.59
C ASN A 409 13.13 -16.53 12.11
N LEU A 410 13.89 -16.08 11.10
CA LEU A 410 14.89 -16.91 10.41
C LEU A 410 16.31 -16.36 10.51
N ASN A 411 16.45 -15.03 10.42
CA ASN A 411 17.76 -14.41 10.25
C ASN A 411 18.38 -13.90 11.56
N PHE A 412 17.59 -13.32 12.47
CA PHE A 412 18.11 -12.67 13.66
C PHE A 412 18.94 -13.56 14.59
N PRO A 413 18.62 -14.85 14.85
CA PRO A 413 19.49 -15.71 15.64
C PRO A 413 20.92 -15.81 15.07
N ASN A 414 21.02 -15.92 13.74
CA ASN A 414 22.29 -15.93 13.01
C ASN A 414 22.98 -14.56 12.96
N TRP A 415 22.24 -13.46 13.02
CA TRP A 415 22.83 -12.11 13.10
C TRP A 415 23.33 -11.82 14.52
N LEU A 416 22.63 -12.29 15.54
CA LEU A 416 22.99 -12.12 16.95
C LEU A 416 24.28 -12.89 17.28
N SER A 417 24.39 -14.15 16.87
CA SER A 417 25.62 -14.94 17.05
C SER A 417 26.84 -14.36 16.30
N ASN A 418 26.60 -13.65 15.19
CA ASN A 418 27.64 -13.03 14.37
C ASN A 418 27.82 -11.52 14.65
N SER A 419 27.49 -11.06 15.87
CA SER A 419 27.69 -9.68 16.34
C SER A 419 27.12 -8.60 15.39
N GLY A 420 25.94 -8.86 14.84
CA GLY A 420 25.22 -7.95 13.94
C GLY A 420 25.70 -7.96 12.49
N LYS A 421 26.36 -9.02 12.03
CA LYS A 421 26.86 -9.18 10.65
C LYS A 421 26.07 -10.22 9.85
N ASN A 422 26.03 -10.03 8.52
CA ASN A 422 25.51 -11.01 7.57
C ASN A 422 26.57 -12.06 7.19
N LYS A 423 26.19 -13.06 6.37
CA LYS A 423 27.11 -14.12 5.86
C LYS A 423 28.26 -13.61 4.96
N LYS A 424 28.26 -12.33 4.56
CA LYS A 424 29.32 -11.63 3.82
C LYS A 424 30.12 -10.67 4.72
N GLY A 425 30.00 -10.80 6.05
CA GLY A 425 30.66 -9.94 7.05
C GLY A 425 30.12 -8.51 7.17
N SER A 426 29.18 -8.09 6.34
CA SER A 426 28.63 -6.72 6.34
C SER A 426 27.64 -6.52 7.50
N ARG A 427 27.67 -5.35 8.14
CA ARG A 427 26.78 -5.01 9.27
C ARG A 427 25.32 -4.91 8.82
N ILE A 428 24.40 -5.44 9.62
CA ILE A 428 22.95 -5.33 9.41
C ILE A 428 22.48 -3.94 9.87
N SER A 429 21.97 -3.12 8.94
CA SER A 429 21.66 -1.70 9.18
C SER A 429 20.66 -1.46 10.31
N ASN A 430 19.64 -2.32 10.44
CA ASN A 430 18.60 -2.21 11.47
C ASN A 430 18.82 -3.15 12.67
N PHE A 431 20.01 -3.71 12.87
CA PHE A 431 20.29 -4.72 13.91
C PHE A 431 19.82 -4.29 15.31
N ALA A 432 20.02 -3.01 15.66
CA ALA A 432 19.62 -2.46 16.96
C ALA A 432 18.10 -2.53 17.21
N GLU A 433 17.27 -2.51 16.17
CA GLU A 433 15.81 -2.63 16.33
C GLU A 433 15.39 -4.10 16.48
N PHE A 434 16.00 -5.03 15.72
CA PHE A 434 15.81 -6.47 15.95
C PHE A 434 16.20 -6.89 17.39
N CYS A 435 17.28 -6.32 17.95
CA CYS A 435 17.63 -6.53 19.36
C CYS A 435 16.56 -6.03 20.35
N LYS A 436 15.92 -4.88 20.08
CA LYS A 436 14.78 -4.40 20.90
C LYS A 436 13.57 -5.31 20.78
N ILE A 437 13.22 -5.73 19.55
CA ILE A 437 12.12 -6.67 19.29
C ILE A 437 12.35 -7.97 20.08
N SER A 438 13.57 -8.52 20.08
CA SER A 438 13.93 -9.70 20.86
C SER A 438 13.80 -9.46 22.38
N SER A 439 14.30 -8.34 22.89
CA SER A 439 14.20 -8.00 24.33
C SER A 439 12.75 -7.84 24.80
N LEU A 440 11.91 -7.18 24.00
CA LEU A 440 10.48 -7.02 24.27
C LEU A 440 9.73 -8.35 24.14
N SER A 441 10.15 -9.23 23.22
CA SER A 441 9.60 -10.58 23.05
C SER A 441 9.82 -11.43 24.29
N LEU A 442 11.06 -11.44 24.80
CA LEU A 442 11.42 -12.12 26.06
C LEU A 442 10.63 -11.53 27.25
N SER A 443 10.42 -10.21 27.27
CA SER A 443 9.65 -9.51 28.31
C SER A 443 8.17 -9.92 28.32
N LEU A 444 7.55 -10.15 27.16
CA LEU A 444 6.18 -10.68 27.06
C LEU A 444 6.10 -12.17 27.39
N GLN A 445 7.09 -12.96 26.96
CA GLN A 445 7.18 -14.39 27.30
C GLN A 445 7.34 -14.59 28.81
N ALA A 446 8.11 -13.74 29.50
CA ALA A 446 8.22 -13.72 30.96
C ALA A 446 6.92 -13.30 31.70
N LEU A 447 5.91 -12.79 30.98
CA LEU A 447 4.55 -12.58 31.51
C LEU A 447 3.60 -13.76 31.24
N ASN A 448 4.13 -14.87 30.73
CA ASN A 448 3.46 -16.11 30.30
C ASN A 448 2.65 -16.02 28.99
N PHE A 449 2.99 -15.10 28.08
CA PHE A 449 2.40 -15.06 26.73
C PHE A 449 3.16 -15.93 25.73
N SER A 450 2.43 -16.75 24.96
CA SER A 450 2.93 -17.37 23.75
C SER A 450 2.93 -16.34 22.62
N LEU A 451 4.13 -15.97 22.14
CA LEU A 451 4.32 -14.89 21.17
C LEU A 451 4.71 -15.42 19.80
N TYR A 452 3.98 -14.99 18.77
CA TYR A 452 4.15 -15.39 17.37
C TYR A 452 4.38 -14.18 16.47
N PHE A 453 5.19 -14.35 15.43
CA PHE A 453 5.38 -13.36 14.36
C PHE A 453 4.96 -13.99 13.03
N GLN A 454 3.89 -13.48 12.43
CA GLN A 454 3.26 -14.05 11.24
C GLN A 454 3.35 -13.10 10.05
N TYR A 455 3.67 -13.67 8.88
CA TYR A 455 3.63 -12.97 7.60
C TYR A 455 2.24 -13.07 6.98
N LEU A 456 1.75 -11.97 6.40
CA LEU A 456 0.61 -11.98 5.48
C LEU A 456 1.01 -11.43 4.11
N PRO A 457 0.37 -11.88 3.01
CA PRO A 457 0.56 -11.26 1.71
C PRO A 457 -0.08 -9.86 1.68
N SER A 458 0.64 -8.89 1.12
CA SER A 458 0.19 -7.49 1.04
C SER A 458 -1.00 -7.32 0.08
N HIS A 459 -1.87 -6.35 0.37
CA HIS A 459 -3.06 -6.01 -0.41
C HIS A 459 -4.00 -7.19 -0.71
N SER A 460 -4.11 -8.10 0.25
CA SER A 460 -4.90 -9.34 0.20
C SER A 460 -6.35 -9.19 0.70
N GLY A 461 -6.80 -7.95 0.98
CA GLY A 461 -8.13 -7.68 1.54
C GLY A 461 -8.28 -8.01 3.03
N ILE A 462 -7.22 -8.47 3.70
CA ILE A 462 -7.24 -8.82 5.12
C ILE A 462 -7.39 -7.54 5.95
N LEU A 463 -8.58 -7.31 6.50
CA LEU A 463 -9.01 -6.01 7.04
C LEU A 463 -8.08 -5.42 8.10
N GLY A 464 -7.48 -6.26 8.96
CA GLY A 464 -6.51 -5.81 9.96
C GLY A 464 -5.20 -5.28 9.36
N ASN A 465 -4.71 -5.88 8.26
CA ASN A 465 -3.51 -5.44 7.56
C ASN A 465 -3.79 -4.13 6.80
N GLU A 466 -4.91 -4.06 6.07
CA GLU A 466 -5.32 -2.82 5.40
C GLU A 466 -5.63 -1.68 6.38
N ALA A 467 -6.10 -1.99 7.60
CA ALA A 467 -6.23 -1.03 8.69
C ALA A 467 -4.86 -0.49 9.14
N ALA A 468 -3.86 -1.37 9.32
CA ALA A 468 -2.51 -0.97 9.68
C ALA A 468 -1.87 -0.05 8.61
N ASP A 469 -1.93 -0.40 7.32
CA ASP A 469 -1.42 0.45 6.23
C ASP A 469 -2.19 1.79 6.14
N LEU A 470 -3.53 1.78 6.27
CA LEU A 470 -4.28 3.05 6.31
C LEU A 470 -3.92 3.92 7.53
N LEU A 471 -3.62 3.33 8.68
CA LEU A 471 -3.11 4.03 9.86
C LEU A 471 -1.70 4.60 9.61
N ALA A 472 -0.78 3.82 9.05
CA ALA A 472 0.58 4.27 8.77
C ALA A 472 0.61 5.38 7.72
N ARG A 473 -0.18 5.26 6.65
CA ARG A 473 -0.39 6.32 5.67
C ARG A 473 -0.98 7.57 6.33
N ALA A 474 -2.00 7.44 7.17
CA ALA A 474 -2.56 8.57 7.93
C ALA A 474 -1.50 9.25 8.81
N ALA A 475 -0.55 8.50 9.38
CA ALA A 475 0.55 9.02 10.17
C ALA A 475 1.61 9.77 9.34
N THR A 476 1.83 9.40 8.07
CA THR A 476 2.69 10.20 7.16
C THR A 476 2.04 11.52 6.74
N LEU A 477 0.71 11.60 6.81
CA LEU A 477 -0.12 12.75 6.43
C LEU A 477 -0.46 13.68 7.61
N SER A 478 -0.20 13.27 8.86
CA SER A 478 -0.57 13.99 10.09
C SER A 478 0.41 15.07 10.52
#